data_AF-A0A522Q0G1-F1
#
_entry.id   AF-A0A522Q0G1-F1
#
_cell.length_a   1.000
_cell.length_b   1.000
_cell.length_c   1.000
_cell.angle_alpha   90.00
_cell.angle_beta   90.00
_cell.angle_gamma   90.00
#
_symmetry.space_group_name_H-M   'P 1'
#
loop_
_entity.id
_entity.type
_entity.pdbx_description
1 polymer ?
#
loop_
_entity_poly.entity_id
_entity_poly.type
_entity_poly.pdbx_seq_one_letter_code
_entity_poly.pdbx_strand_id
1 'polypeptide(L)'
;MLPRIVRTGLLLAFAIVFFTAPSFSAMRTIRINQDVLLPGGQTLKAGTYEVVVNEKLDQVQFLKNSKVVVTHACKCIPREKKNKETRLLTQQGPGDTQVLQQIELQGETRTITLPS
;
A
#
# COMPACT_ATOMS: atom_id res chain seq x y z
N MET A 1 53.84 -7.87 -27.10
CA MET A 1 53.48 -6.56 -26.51
C MET A 1 51.98 -6.37 -26.63
N LEU A 2 51.22 -6.75 -25.59
CA LEU A 2 49.77 -6.56 -25.54
C LEU A 2 49.45 -5.08 -25.25
N PRO A 3 48.53 -4.43 -26.00
CA PRO A 3 48.27 -3.01 -25.82
C PRO A 3 47.54 -2.78 -24.48
N ARG A 4 48.08 -1.85 -23.69
CA ARG A 4 47.62 -1.43 -22.35
C ARG A 4 46.22 -0.80 -22.31
N ILE A 5 45.44 -0.87 -23.38
CA ILE A 5 44.19 -0.12 -23.56
C ILE A 5 42.96 -0.95 -23.09
N VAL A 6 43.10 -2.25 -22.90
CA VAL A 6 41.98 -3.11 -22.45
C VAL A 6 41.67 -2.96 -20.96
N ARG A 7 42.52 -2.28 -20.17
CA ARG A 7 42.34 -2.15 -18.71
C ARG A 7 41.48 -0.97 -18.26
N THR A 8 41.17 -0.01 -19.15
CA THR A 8 40.44 1.22 -18.79
C THR A 8 39.03 1.32 -19.37
N GLY A 9 38.57 0.31 -20.13
CA GLY A 9 37.20 0.25 -20.67
C GLY A 9 36.21 -0.58 -19.84
N LEU A 10 36.70 -1.39 -18.88
CA LEU A 10 35.86 -2.33 -18.13
C LEU A 10 35.40 -1.80 -16.76
N LEU A 11 35.77 -0.56 -16.39
CA LEU A 11 35.44 0.02 -15.08
C LEU A 11 34.21 0.95 -15.09
N LEU A 12 33.54 1.14 -16.22
CA LEU A 12 32.34 2.00 -16.32
C LEU A 12 31.00 1.26 -16.41
N ALA A 13 30.99 -0.07 -16.42
CA ALA A 13 29.75 -0.86 -16.58
C ALA A 13 29.07 -1.25 -15.25
N PHE A 14 29.67 -0.94 -14.09
CA PHE A 14 29.20 -1.43 -12.78
C PHE A 14 28.55 -0.36 -11.88
N ALA A 15 28.44 0.89 -12.33
CA ALA A 15 28.05 2.01 -11.46
C ALA A 15 26.61 2.52 -11.68
N ILE A 16 25.73 1.74 -12.32
CA ILE A 16 24.31 2.09 -12.44
C ILE A 16 23.45 0.91 -11.97
N VAL A 17 23.74 0.39 -10.78
CA VAL A 17 22.68 -0.25 -9.99
C VAL A 17 21.78 0.89 -9.53
N PHE A 18 20.76 1.16 -10.33
CA PHE A 18 19.62 1.99 -9.98
C PHE A 18 19.13 1.56 -8.60
N PHE A 19 19.51 2.31 -7.57
CA PHE A 19 18.80 2.34 -6.31
C PHE A 19 17.43 2.98 -6.58
N THR A 20 16.52 2.22 -7.20
CA THR A 20 15.10 2.49 -7.04
C THR A 20 14.78 2.08 -5.61
N ALA A 21 15.05 2.97 -4.66
CA ALA A 21 14.45 2.87 -3.34
C ALA A 21 12.94 2.74 -3.61
N PRO A 22 12.27 1.64 -3.21
CA PRO A 22 10.83 1.68 -3.15
C PRO A 22 10.53 2.85 -2.22
N SER A 23 9.89 3.89 -2.75
CA SER A 23 9.28 4.94 -1.96
C SER A 23 8.23 4.22 -1.10
N PHE A 24 8.65 3.75 0.07
CA PHE A 24 7.77 3.14 1.04
C PHE A 24 6.74 4.20 1.38
N SER A 25 5.54 4.01 0.84
CA SER A 25 4.37 4.77 1.26
C SER A 25 4.29 4.67 2.78
N ALA A 26 4.19 5.82 3.45
CA ALA A 26 4.20 5.89 4.91
C ALA A 26 3.23 4.85 5.51
N MET A 27 3.77 3.92 6.29
CA MET A 27 3.00 2.93 7.01
C MET A 27 2.10 3.68 8.01
N ARG A 28 0.78 3.46 7.94
CA ARG A 28 -0.20 4.10 8.83
C ARG A 28 -1.04 3.07 9.55
N THR A 29 -1.32 3.33 10.82
CA THR A 29 -2.15 2.43 11.62
C THR A 29 -3.63 2.82 11.49
N ILE A 30 -4.48 1.84 11.25
CA ILE A 30 -5.95 1.96 11.28
C ILE A 30 -6.52 1.08 12.38
N ARG A 31 -7.65 1.49 12.94
CA ARG A 31 -8.42 0.69 13.90
C ARG A 31 -9.75 0.31 13.29
N ILE A 32 -10.00 -0.98 13.19
CA ILE A 32 -11.24 -1.57 12.71
C ILE A 32 -12.02 -2.01 13.95
N ASN A 33 -13.19 -1.40 14.19
CA ASN A 33 -13.97 -1.63 15.43
C ASN A 33 -14.86 -2.89 15.37
N GLN A 34 -15.16 -3.38 14.18
CA GLN A 34 -16.01 -4.56 13.95
C GLN A 34 -15.49 -5.33 12.73
N ASP A 35 -15.86 -6.60 12.60
CA ASP A 35 -15.46 -7.40 11.45
C ASP A 35 -15.97 -6.75 10.16
N VAL A 36 -15.08 -6.55 9.20
CA VAL A 36 -15.40 -6.00 7.88
C VAL A 36 -15.01 -6.98 6.80
N LEU A 37 -15.81 -7.06 5.75
CA LEU A 37 -15.46 -7.73 4.51
C LEU A 37 -14.67 -6.78 3.64
N LEU A 38 -13.64 -7.30 3.00
CA LEU A 38 -13.04 -6.68 1.85
C LEU A 38 -13.88 -7.04 0.61
N PRO A 39 -13.85 -6.20 -0.42
CA PRO A 39 -14.32 -6.61 -1.73
C PRO A 39 -13.58 -7.91 -2.14
N GLY A 40 -14.21 -8.83 -2.87
CA GLY A 40 -13.63 -10.16 -3.11
C GLY A 40 -13.75 -11.17 -1.94
N GLY A 41 -14.39 -10.80 -0.83
CA GLY A 41 -14.92 -11.75 0.17
C GLY A 41 -13.97 -12.14 1.31
N GLN A 42 -12.78 -11.56 1.39
CA GLN A 42 -11.89 -11.77 2.55
C GLN A 42 -12.39 -10.99 3.76
N THR A 43 -12.42 -11.60 4.95
CA THR A 43 -12.81 -10.91 6.20
C THR A 43 -11.61 -10.37 6.95
N LEU A 44 -11.62 -9.06 7.23
CA LEU A 44 -10.75 -8.44 8.23
C LEU A 44 -11.46 -8.41 9.57
N LYS A 45 -10.88 -9.08 10.57
CA LYS A 45 -11.40 -9.09 11.94
C LYS A 45 -11.22 -7.74 12.61
N ALA A 46 -12.07 -7.42 13.59
CA ALA A 46 -11.86 -6.25 14.44
C ALA A 46 -10.45 -6.24 15.05
N GLY A 47 -9.82 -5.07 15.08
CA GLY A 47 -8.46 -4.91 15.58
C GLY A 47 -7.71 -3.73 14.98
N THR A 48 -6.46 -3.61 15.40
CA THR A 48 -5.51 -2.60 14.90
C THR A 48 -4.64 -3.20 13.81
N TYR A 49 -4.51 -2.49 12.69
CA TYR A 49 -3.74 -2.92 11.53
C TYR A 49 -2.82 -1.80 11.05
N GLU A 50 -1.65 -2.18 10.55
CA GLU A 50 -0.80 -1.30 9.76
C GLU A 50 -1.21 -1.44 8.30
N VAL A 51 -1.41 -0.32 7.62
CA VAL A 51 -1.77 -0.25 6.21
C VAL A 51 -0.54 0.20 5.43
N VAL A 52 -0.13 -0.63 4.49
CA VAL A 52 0.95 -0.35 3.55
C VAL A 52 0.39 -0.36 2.16
N VAL A 53 0.61 0.72 1.41
CA VAL A 53 0.13 0.86 0.04
C VAL A 53 1.30 0.74 -0.91
N ASN A 54 1.21 -0.19 -1.86
CA ASN A 54 2.13 -0.33 -2.96
C ASN A 54 1.46 0.18 -4.25
N GLU A 55 1.73 1.45 -4.57
CA GLU A 55 1.16 2.12 -5.74
C GLU A 55 1.66 1.53 -7.07
N LYS A 56 2.84 0.92 -7.10
CA LYS A 56 3.37 0.30 -8.32
C LYS A 56 2.61 -0.95 -8.73
N LEU A 57 2.01 -1.62 -7.74
CA LEU A 57 1.27 -2.85 -7.93
C LEU A 57 -0.24 -2.66 -7.74
N ASP A 58 -0.70 -1.43 -7.51
CA ASP A 58 -2.09 -1.13 -7.17
C ASP A 58 -2.61 -2.04 -6.05
N GLN A 59 -1.84 -2.16 -4.98
CA GLN A 59 -2.12 -3.07 -3.86
C GLN A 59 -2.04 -2.37 -2.51
N VAL A 60 -2.95 -2.76 -1.62
CA VAL A 60 -2.92 -2.43 -0.20
C VAL A 60 -2.69 -3.70 0.61
N GLN A 61 -1.81 -3.62 1.58
CA GLN A 61 -1.51 -4.68 2.53
C GLN A 61 -1.95 -4.24 3.91
N PHE A 62 -2.68 -5.12 4.58
CA PHE A 62 -3.04 -5.01 5.98
C PHE A 62 -2.09 -5.91 6.76
N LEU A 63 -1.36 -5.33 7.71
CA LEU A 63 -0.44 -6.05 8.57
C LEU A 63 -0.97 -6.04 10.01
N LYS A 64 -0.78 -7.15 10.70
CA LYS A 64 -1.01 -7.28 12.15
C LYS A 64 0.24 -7.87 12.78
N ASN A 65 0.79 -7.20 13.80
CA ASN A 65 2.08 -7.56 14.39
C ASN A 65 3.18 -7.70 13.31
N SER A 66 3.26 -6.72 12.41
CA SER A 66 4.22 -6.67 11.29
C SER A 66 4.15 -7.85 10.29
N LYS A 67 3.10 -8.67 10.33
CA LYS A 67 2.84 -9.73 9.35
C LYS A 67 1.66 -9.33 8.46
N VAL A 68 1.83 -9.48 7.15
CA VAL A 68 0.73 -9.29 6.19
C VAL A 68 -0.35 -10.34 6.47
N VAL A 69 -1.53 -9.86 6.86
CA VAL A 69 -2.72 -10.70 7.07
C VAL A 69 -3.60 -10.75 5.83
N VAL A 70 -3.64 -9.64 5.08
CA VAL A 70 -4.41 -9.54 3.84
C VAL A 70 -3.68 -8.62 2.86
N THR A 71 -3.65 -9.03 1.60
CA THR A 71 -3.30 -8.17 0.46
C THR A 71 -4.54 -8.03 -0.42
N HIS A 72 -4.87 -6.81 -0.81
CA HIS A 72 -6.01 -6.51 -1.66
C HIS A 72 -5.62 -5.52 -2.76
N ALA A 73 -6.27 -5.61 -3.93
CA ALA A 73 -6.13 -4.57 -4.94
C ALA A 73 -6.66 -3.23 -4.43
N CYS A 74 -6.06 -2.12 -4.82
CA CYS A 74 -6.57 -0.79 -4.48
C CYS A 74 -6.27 0.21 -5.59
N LYS A 75 -7.05 1.29 -5.65
CA LYS A 75 -6.72 2.46 -6.46
C LYS A 75 -6.47 3.64 -5.54
N CYS A 76 -5.36 4.34 -5.76
CA CYS A 76 -5.06 5.57 -5.04
C CYS A 76 -5.54 6.76 -5.86
N ILE A 77 -6.54 7.46 -5.34
CA ILE A 77 -7.07 8.68 -5.95
C ILE A 77 -6.39 9.87 -5.28
N PRO A 78 -5.54 10.64 -5.98
CA PRO A 78 -4.94 11.84 -5.42
C PRO A 78 -6.02 12.90 -5.15
N ARG A 79 -5.82 13.68 -4.10
CA ARG A 79 -6.66 14.82 -3.71
C ARG A 79 -5.79 16.05 -3.53
N GLU A 80 -6.38 17.22 -3.76
CA GLU A 80 -5.70 18.51 -3.58
C GLU A 80 -5.41 18.85 -2.12
N LYS A 81 -6.18 18.27 -1.18
CA LYS A 81 -6.08 18.55 0.26
C LYS A 81 -5.74 17.29 1.04
N LYS A 82 -4.98 17.48 2.12
CA LYS A 82 -4.69 16.42 3.09
C LYS A 82 -5.97 15.98 3.81
N ASN A 83 -6.10 14.68 4.05
CA ASN A 83 -7.16 14.13 4.88
C ASN A 83 -6.99 14.64 6.31
N LYS A 84 -8.07 15.16 6.89
CA LYS A 84 -8.06 15.73 8.25
C LYS A 84 -7.90 14.66 9.33
N GLU A 85 -8.45 13.48 9.09
CA GLU A 85 -8.45 12.34 10.00
C GLU A 85 -8.43 11.02 9.23
N THR A 86 -8.15 9.93 9.94
CA THR A 86 -8.19 8.59 9.38
C THR A 86 -9.64 8.10 9.38
N ARG A 87 -10.19 7.77 8.21
CA ARG A 87 -11.56 7.29 8.05
C ARG A 87 -11.59 5.98 7.28
N LEU A 88 -12.45 5.07 7.73
CA LEU A 88 -12.80 3.85 7.03
C LEU A 88 -14.24 3.99 6.56
N LEU A 89 -14.43 3.99 5.25
CA LEU A 89 -15.75 4.06 4.64
C LEU A 89 -16.18 2.64 4.32
N THR A 90 -17.20 2.19 5.05
CA THR A 90 -17.84 0.90 4.84
C THR A 90 -19.22 1.08 4.21
N GLN A 91 -19.63 0.12 3.39
CA GLN A 91 -20.97 0.03 2.83
C GLN A 91 -21.64 -1.24 3.37
N GLN A 92 -22.95 -1.20 3.59
CA GLN A 92 -23.70 -2.39 4.01
C GLN A 92 -23.72 -3.39 2.85
N GLY A 93 -23.19 -4.58 3.13
CA GLY A 93 -23.18 -5.74 2.25
C GLY A 93 -24.32 -6.71 2.57
N PRO A 94 -24.36 -7.87 1.89
CA PRO A 94 -25.37 -8.90 2.14
C PRO A 94 -25.22 -9.47 3.56
N GLY A 95 -26.36 -9.73 4.23
CA GLY A 95 -26.39 -10.43 5.51
C GLY A 95 -25.79 -9.65 6.69
N ASP A 96 -26.06 -8.34 6.77
CA ASP A 96 -25.59 -7.44 7.85
C ASP A 96 -24.06 -7.28 7.95
N THR A 97 -23.36 -7.60 6.86
CA THR A 97 -21.91 -7.44 6.77
C THR A 97 -21.55 -6.02 6.37
N GLN A 98 -20.43 -5.49 6.86
CA GLN A 98 -19.89 -4.22 6.41
C GLN A 98 -18.74 -4.45 5.45
N VAL A 99 -18.84 -3.94 4.23
CA VAL A 99 -17.80 -4.04 3.20
C VAL A 99 -16.94 -2.79 3.21
N LEU A 100 -15.63 -2.92 3.40
CA LEU A 100 -14.68 -1.82 3.38
C LEU A 100 -14.43 -1.37 1.94
N GLN A 101 -14.88 -0.17 1.59
CA GLN A 101 -14.79 0.39 0.24
C GLN A 101 -13.63 1.38 0.10
N GLN A 102 -13.34 2.13 1.16
CA GLN A 102 -12.38 3.22 1.08
C GLN A 102 -11.67 3.48 2.41
N ILE A 103 -10.40 3.86 2.31
CA ILE A 103 -9.53 4.24 3.42
C ILE A 103 -8.99 5.65 3.13
N GLU A 104 -9.25 6.57 4.04
CA GLU A 104 -8.61 7.88 4.10
C GLU A 104 -7.64 7.85 5.28
N LEU A 105 -6.36 8.15 5.03
CA LEU A 105 -5.33 8.16 6.07
C LEU A 105 -5.00 9.62 6.42
N GLN A 106 -5.00 9.95 7.71
CA GLN A 106 -4.72 11.31 8.17
C GLN A 106 -3.38 11.86 7.63
N GLY A 107 -3.39 13.09 7.15
CA GLY A 107 -2.19 13.78 6.66
C GLY A 107 -1.76 13.40 5.23
N GLU A 108 -2.36 12.37 4.65
CA GLU A 108 -2.15 11.97 3.26
C GLU A 108 -3.03 12.81 2.31
N THR A 109 -2.56 13.11 1.11
CA THR A 109 -3.31 13.79 0.04
C THR A 109 -3.94 12.81 -0.94
N ARG A 110 -4.32 11.62 -0.46
CA ARG A 110 -4.84 10.55 -1.31
C ARG A 110 -5.88 9.74 -0.58
N THR A 111 -6.72 9.11 -1.36
CA THR A 111 -7.76 8.20 -0.93
C THR A 111 -7.49 6.83 -1.52
N ILE A 112 -7.51 5.80 -0.70
CA ILE A 112 -7.31 4.42 -1.14
C ILE A 112 -8.71 3.82 -1.31
N THR A 113 -9.11 3.49 -2.53
CA THR A 113 -10.36 2.79 -2.81
C THR A 113 -10.08 1.32 -3.08
N LEU A 114 -10.95 0.44 -2.57
CA LEU A 114 -10.85 -0.99 -2.78
C LEU A 114 -11.89 -1.38 -3.82
N PRO A 115 -11.48 -1.70 -5.06
CA PRO A 115 -12.42 -2.13 -6.09
C PRO A 115 -13.00 -3.51 -5.76
N SER A 116 -14.29 -3.70 -6.09
CA SER A 116 -15.02 -4.97 -6.04
C SER A 116 -14.67 -5.92 -7.17
#